data_AF-A0A5E4JNS0-F1
#
_entry.id   AF-A0A5E4JNS0-F1
#
_cell.length_a   1.000
_cell.length_b   1.000
_cell.length_c   1.000
_cell.angle_alpha   90.00
_cell.angle_beta   90.00
_cell.angle_gamma   90.00
#
_symmetry.space_group_name_H-M   'P 1'
#
loop_
_entity.id
_entity.type
_entity.pdbx_description
1 polymer ?
#
loop_
_entity_poly.entity_id
_entity_poly.type
_entity_poly.pdbx_seq_one_letter_code
_entity_poly.pdbx_strand_id
1 'polypeptide(L)'
;MSNIADTCESVGLGYIPGNNNWKSYVGNIWYKIFSQYNLEKKGTLVEIAPGSVNKIGNGLKSYGFNGKLYVVEPNTKSLATIQEQYSQILPACIRPIKATLKKAIPILPEKVHAIIANHPLDDMIAGKYLDKIGFDEFFDDHYDSVSPDKTRELWRRIESDPSQLQAVKQEVSDEWNQLIERTNPCLIIISQYESYFFRSNNIPSPDKHAFDVLNEIRIRYSNSESNICLEEYVENPSRWLVLENPLK
;
A
#
# COMPACT_ATOMS: atom_id res chain seq x y z
N MET A 1 42.58 14.89 -25.05
CA MET A 1 41.35 15.55 -25.53
C MET A 1 40.46 14.43 -26.05
N SER A 2 39.57 13.90 -25.20
CA SER A 2 38.13 14.24 -25.11
C SER A 2 37.33 13.55 -26.24
N ASN A 3 36.20 12.89 -26.03
CA ASN A 3 35.30 12.81 -24.88
C ASN A 3 34.42 11.56 -25.02
N ILE A 4 33.91 11.13 -23.86
CA ILE A 4 32.85 10.14 -23.62
C ILE A 4 31.47 10.80 -23.84
N ALA A 5 30.51 10.04 -24.38
CA ALA A 5 29.07 10.12 -24.12
C ALA A 5 28.46 8.85 -24.76
N ASP A 6 28.16 7.77 -24.04
CA ASP A 6 27.05 7.57 -23.09
C ASP A 6 25.71 8.14 -23.57
N THR A 7 24.91 7.26 -24.17
CA THR A 7 23.45 7.38 -24.21
C THR A 7 22.86 6.10 -23.62
N CYS A 8 22.38 6.21 -22.40
CA CYS A 8 21.49 5.25 -21.76
C CYS A 8 20.15 5.24 -22.53
N GLU A 9 19.82 4.13 -23.17
CA GLU A 9 18.50 3.91 -23.74
C GLU A 9 17.46 3.80 -22.62
N SER A 10 16.46 4.68 -22.69
CA SER A 10 15.27 4.64 -21.87
C SER A 10 14.46 3.38 -22.17
N VAL A 11 14.42 2.45 -21.21
CA VAL A 11 13.54 1.29 -21.29
C VAL A 11 12.12 1.75 -20.95
N GLY A 12 11.38 2.20 -21.96
CA GLY A 12 9.93 2.36 -21.87
C GLY A 12 9.29 1.01 -21.61
N LEU A 13 8.77 0.79 -20.39
CA LEU A 13 8.08 -0.44 -20.03
C LEU A 13 6.64 -0.44 -20.58
N GLY A 14 6.54 -0.63 -21.89
CA GLY A 14 5.31 -1.14 -22.50
C GLY A 14 4.98 -2.52 -21.94
N TYR A 15 3.75 -2.66 -21.43
CA TYR A 15 2.98 -3.89 -21.24
C TYR A 15 3.73 -5.13 -20.70
N ILE A 16 3.53 -5.47 -19.42
CA ILE A 16 4.02 -6.72 -18.83
C ILE A 16 2.85 -7.71 -18.67
N PRO A 17 2.68 -8.70 -19.56
CA PRO A 17 1.76 -9.79 -19.35
C PRO A 17 2.38 -10.84 -18.41
N GLY A 18 1.60 -11.25 -17.40
CA GLY A 18 1.94 -12.32 -16.45
C GLY A 18 1.96 -11.86 -14.99
N ASN A 19 1.11 -12.44 -14.15
CA ASN A 19 0.95 -12.08 -12.73
C ASN A 19 2.28 -12.20 -11.93
N ASN A 20 3.16 -13.13 -12.30
CA ASN A 20 4.48 -13.30 -11.68
C ASN A 20 5.49 -12.19 -12.05
N ASN A 21 5.42 -11.67 -13.28
CA ASN A 21 6.28 -10.59 -13.72
C ASN A 21 5.91 -9.28 -13.02
N TRP A 22 4.61 -9.03 -12.81
CA TRP A 22 4.12 -7.88 -12.06
C TRP A 22 4.56 -7.90 -10.59
N LYS A 23 4.36 -9.02 -9.87
CA LYS A 23 4.79 -9.16 -8.47
C LYS A 23 6.30 -8.94 -8.30
N SER A 24 7.09 -9.44 -9.26
CA SER A 24 8.55 -9.29 -9.24
C SER A 24 8.96 -7.84 -9.53
N TYR A 25 8.32 -7.19 -10.51
CA TYR A 25 8.54 -5.78 -10.83
C TYR A 25 8.23 -4.86 -9.64
N VAL A 26 7.06 -5.00 -9.03
CA VAL A 26 6.69 -4.22 -7.83
C VAL A 26 7.64 -4.53 -6.66
N GLY A 27 7.97 -5.81 -6.46
CA GLY A 27 8.94 -6.22 -5.44
C GLY A 27 10.32 -5.58 -5.63
N ASN A 28 10.77 -5.41 -6.88
CA ASN A 28 12.03 -4.74 -7.18
C ASN A 28 11.99 -3.24 -6.85
N ILE A 29 10.87 -2.57 -7.11
CA ILE A 29 10.68 -1.17 -6.69
C ILE A 29 10.81 -1.08 -5.17
N TRP A 30 10.07 -1.90 -4.42
CA TRP A 30 10.15 -1.94 -2.96
C TRP A 30 11.57 -2.22 -2.44
N TYR A 31 12.29 -3.17 -3.03
CA TYR A 31 13.69 -3.45 -2.70
C TYR A 31 14.58 -2.21 -2.86
N LYS A 32 14.42 -1.45 -3.95
CA LYS A 32 15.20 -0.23 -4.21
C LYS A 32 14.91 0.84 -3.16
N ILE A 33 13.63 1.05 -2.84
CA ILE A 33 13.22 1.99 -1.78
C ILE A 33 13.87 1.57 -0.46
N PHE A 34 13.75 0.31 -0.05
CA PHE A 34 14.36 -0.18 1.20
C PHE A 34 15.89 -0.01 1.23
N SER A 35 16.54 -0.18 0.08
CA SER A 35 17.99 0.02 -0.06
C SER A 35 18.38 1.48 0.06
N GLN A 36 17.65 2.38 -0.60
CA GLN A 36 17.92 3.81 -0.57
C GLN A 36 17.77 4.40 0.84
N TYR A 37 16.73 3.99 1.58
CA TYR A 37 16.43 4.51 2.91
C TYR A 37 17.04 3.68 4.04
N ASN A 38 17.90 2.71 3.74
CA ASN A 38 18.56 1.84 4.72
C ASN A 38 17.58 1.27 5.76
N LEU A 39 16.49 0.67 5.28
CA LEU A 39 15.48 0.06 6.13
C LEU A 39 16.12 -0.87 7.18
N GLU A 40 15.71 -0.78 8.44
CA GLU A 40 16.30 -1.61 9.50
C GLU A 40 15.96 -3.10 9.30
N LYS A 41 16.95 -3.89 8.91
CA LYS A 41 16.79 -5.32 8.54
C LYS A 41 16.30 -6.19 9.68
N LYS A 42 16.61 -5.83 10.93
CA LYS A 42 16.13 -6.54 12.14
C LYS A 42 15.02 -5.78 12.86
N GLY A 43 14.45 -4.78 12.19
CA GLY A 43 13.51 -3.84 12.76
C GLY A 43 12.11 -4.43 12.93
N THR A 44 11.23 -3.59 13.43
CA THR A 44 9.79 -3.87 13.53
C THR A 44 9.08 -3.10 12.42
N LEU A 45 8.41 -3.80 11.52
CA LEU A 45 7.64 -3.21 10.44
C LEU A 45 6.15 -3.48 10.64
N VAL A 46 5.32 -2.57 10.15
CA VAL A 46 3.88 -2.75 10.04
C VAL A 46 3.49 -2.67 8.56
N GLU A 47 2.92 -3.74 8.03
CA GLU A 47 2.31 -3.76 6.71
C GLU A 47 0.80 -3.66 6.81
N ILE A 48 0.22 -2.72 6.07
CA ILE A 48 -1.22 -2.44 6.05
C ILE A 48 -1.83 -2.92 4.74
N ALA A 49 -2.91 -3.70 4.85
CA ALA A 49 -3.75 -4.17 3.74
C ALA A 49 -2.94 -4.80 2.58
N PRO A 50 -2.14 -5.85 2.83
CA PRO A 50 -1.40 -6.53 1.76
C PRO A 50 -2.31 -7.29 0.78
N GLY A 51 -3.56 -7.58 1.16
CA GLY A 51 -4.39 -8.57 0.48
C GLY A 51 -3.74 -9.96 0.48
N SER A 52 -4.02 -10.76 -0.54
CA SER A 52 -3.52 -12.14 -0.68
C SER A 52 -2.20 -12.25 -1.48
N VAL A 53 -1.58 -11.13 -1.85
CA VAL A 53 -0.43 -11.11 -2.79
C VAL A 53 0.80 -10.44 -2.18
N ASN A 54 1.88 -11.20 -2.05
CA ASN A 54 3.18 -10.81 -1.47
C ASN A 54 4.03 -9.82 -2.29
N LYS A 55 3.46 -8.70 -2.75
CA LYS A 55 4.19 -7.68 -3.53
C LYS A 55 5.36 -7.08 -2.72
N ILE A 56 5.09 -6.64 -1.49
CA ILE A 56 6.12 -6.07 -0.61
C ILE A 56 7.05 -7.17 -0.09
N GLY A 57 6.52 -8.35 0.23
CA GLY A 57 7.31 -9.49 0.68
C GLY A 57 8.47 -9.87 -0.25
N ASN A 58 8.29 -9.78 -1.58
CA ASN A 58 9.38 -10.00 -2.53
C ASN A 58 10.51 -8.95 -2.38
N GLY A 59 10.16 -7.69 -2.16
CA GLY A 59 11.12 -6.63 -1.89
C GLY A 59 11.86 -6.85 -0.57
N LEU A 60 11.14 -7.21 0.50
CA LEU A 60 11.71 -7.52 1.81
C LEU A 60 12.67 -8.72 1.76
N LYS A 61 12.31 -9.77 1.01
CA LYS A 61 13.17 -10.94 0.78
C LYS A 61 14.48 -10.54 0.12
N SER A 62 14.42 -9.83 -1.01
CA SER A 62 15.60 -9.38 -1.74
C SER A 62 16.46 -8.43 -0.91
N TYR A 63 15.83 -7.61 -0.08
CA TYR A 63 16.53 -6.71 0.85
C TYR A 63 17.25 -7.45 2.00
N GLY A 64 16.83 -8.68 2.30
CA GLY A 64 17.35 -9.49 3.40
C GLY A 64 16.76 -9.08 4.76
N PHE A 65 15.49 -8.69 4.78
CA PHE A 65 14.78 -8.40 6.04
C PHE A 65 14.57 -9.67 6.87
N ASN A 66 14.89 -9.59 8.16
CA ASN A 66 14.82 -10.67 9.15
C ASN A 66 14.37 -10.15 10.52
N GLY A 67 13.45 -9.18 10.52
CA GLY A 67 12.94 -8.54 11.72
C GLY A 67 11.59 -9.11 12.17
N LYS A 68 10.74 -8.24 12.70
CA LYS A 68 9.33 -8.52 13.04
C LYS A 68 8.43 -7.81 12.03
N LEU A 69 7.49 -8.52 11.43
CA LEU A 69 6.52 -7.97 10.49
C LEU A 69 5.11 -8.16 11.04
N TYR A 70 4.47 -7.07 11.44
CA TYR A 70 3.05 -7.04 11.76
C TYR A 70 2.25 -6.87 10.48
N VAL A 71 1.30 -7.74 10.22
CA VAL A 71 0.50 -7.75 8.99
C VAL A 71 -0.95 -7.49 9.35
N VAL A 72 -1.47 -6.32 8.98
CA VAL A 72 -2.85 -5.89 9.29
C VAL A 72 -3.73 -6.10 8.07
N GLU A 73 -4.65 -7.06 8.16
CA GLU A 73 -5.58 -7.41 7.07
C GLU A 73 -6.91 -7.89 7.68
N PRO A 74 -8.05 -7.20 7.42
CA PRO A 74 -9.33 -7.63 7.97
C PRO A 74 -9.87 -8.93 7.36
N ASN A 75 -9.55 -9.23 6.10
CA ASN A 75 -10.07 -10.43 5.42
C ASN A 75 -9.33 -11.70 5.87
N THR A 76 -10.09 -12.71 6.32
CA THR A 76 -9.52 -13.94 6.90
C THR A 76 -8.70 -14.74 5.88
N LYS A 77 -9.22 -14.89 4.65
CA LYS A 77 -8.59 -15.71 3.60
C LYS A 77 -7.31 -15.04 3.09
N SER A 78 -7.36 -13.74 2.84
CA SER A 78 -6.21 -12.91 2.45
C SER A 78 -5.12 -12.96 3.51
N LEU A 79 -5.47 -12.75 4.79
CA LEU A 79 -4.50 -12.77 5.89
C LEU A 79 -3.82 -14.14 6.03
N ALA A 80 -4.58 -15.23 5.97
CA ALA A 80 -4.03 -16.59 6.02
C ALA A 80 -3.08 -16.85 4.84
N THR A 81 -3.52 -16.47 3.64
CA THR A 81 -2.76 -16.65 2.39
C THR A 81 -1.44 -15.87 2.40
N ILE A 82 -1.47 -14.60 2.81
CA ILE A 82 -0.26 -13.77 2.86
C ILE A 82 0.70 -14.23 3.97
N GLN A 83 0.16 -14.65 5.12
CA GLN A 83 0.96 -15.20 6.21
C GLN A 83 1.71 -16.46 5.78
N GLU A 84 1.05 -17.36 5.04
CA GLU A 84 1.70 -18.55 4.49
C GLU A 84 2.82 -18.17 3.52
N GLN A 85 2.54 -17.29 2.56
CA GLN A 85 3.53 -16.82 1.58
C GLN A 85 4.75 -16.19 2.27
N TYR A 86 4.54 -15.35 3.29
CA TYR A 86 5.62 -14.71 4.03
C TYR A 86 6.44 -15.70 4.85
N SER A 87 5.80 -16.67 5.49
CA SER A 87 6.49 -17.71 6.27
C SER A 87 7.39 -18.59 5.40
N GLN A 88 7.10 -18.70 4.10
CA GLN A 88 7.93 -19.46 3.15
C GLN A 88 9.13 -18.69 2.60
N ILE A 89 9.06 -17.34 2.53
CA ILE A 89 10.07 -16.54 1.81
C ILE A 89 10.89 -15.62 2.70
N LEU A 90 10.41 -15.30 3.91
CA LEU A 90 11.08 -14.42 4.86
C LEU A 90 11.57 -15.23 6.07
N PRO A 91 12.80 -15.01 6.56
CA PRO A 91 13.23 -15.52 7.85
C PRO A 91 12.62 -14.75 9.04
N ALA A 92 11.84 -13.70 8.77
CA ALA A 92 11.27 -12.78 9.74
C ALA A 92 10.18 -13.42 10.61
N CYS A 93 9.95 -12.83 11.78
CA CYS A 93 8.85 -13.17 12.67
C CYS A 93 7.55 -12.49 12.21
N ILE A 94 6.66 -13.25 11.59
CA ILE A 94 5.36 -12.75 11.12
C ILE A 94 4.34 -12.69 12.27
N ARG A 95 3.62 -11.57 12.38
CA ARG A 95 2.59 -11.29 13.38
C ARG A 95 1.29 -10.88 12.68
N PRO A 96 0.42 -11.84 12.32
CA PRO A 96 -0.84 -11.53 11.67
C PRO A 96 -1.81 -10.82 12.64
N ILE A 97 -2.49 -9.79 12.15
CA ILE A 97 -3.52 -9.02 12.86
C ILE A 97 -4.77 -8.99 11.98
N LYS A 98 -5.79 -9.76 12.36
CA LYS A 98 -7.10 -9.75 11.70
C LYS A 98 -7.93 -8.57 12.18
N ALA A 99 -7.73 -7.40 11.60
CA ALA A 99 -8.43 -6.19 11.97
C ALA A 99 -8.40 -5.14 10.84
N THR A 100 -9.38 -4.24 10.85
CA THR A 100 -9.26 -2.96 10.15
C THR A 100 -8.18 -2.10 10.80
N LEU A 101 -7.64 -1.10 10.08
CA LEU A 101 -6.59 -0.23 10.63
C LEU A 101 -6.98 0.38 11.97
N LYS A 102 -8.18 0.98 12.08
CA LYS A 102 -8.74 1.51 13.34
C LYS A 102 -8.61 0.56 14.52
N LYS A 103 -8.99 -0.71 14.32
CA LYS A 103 -9.00 -1.74 15.35
C LYS A 103 -7.59 -2.28 15.63
N ALA A 104 -6.66 -2.16 14.68
CA ALA A 104 -5.28 -2.58 14.81
C ALA A 104 -4.39 -1.57 15.55
N ILE A 105 -4.63 -0.27 15.42
CA ILE A 105 -3.82 0.78 16.09
C ILE A 105 -3.55 0.51 17.59
N PRO A 106 -4.53 0.15 18.45
CA PRO A 106 -4.26 -0.07 19.87
C PRO A 106 -3.44 -1.33 20.19
N ILE A 107 -3.34 -2.29 19.26
CA ILE A 107 -2.61 -3.55 19.45
C ILE A 107 -1.21 -3.55 18.80
N LEU A 108 -0.93 -2.54 17.97
CA LEU A 108 0.38 -2.39 17.34
C LEU A 108 1.43 -1.87 18.35
N PRO A 109 2.72 -2.16 18.12
CA PRO A 109 3.80 -1.62 18.95
C PRO A 109 3.84 -0.10 18.94
N GLU A 110 4.13 0.52 20.08
CA GLU A 110 4.24 1.98 20.22
C GLU A 110 5.41 2.60 19.44
N LYS A 111 6.39 1.77 19.06
CA LYS A 111 7.52 2.20 18.24
C LYS A 111 7.81 1.17 17.16
N VAL A 112 7.80 1.62 15.92
CA VAL A 112 8.12 0.81 14.75
C VAL A 112 9.20 1.49 13.91
N HIS A 113 9.89 0.71 13.09
CA HIS A 113 10.94 1.24 12.21
C HIS A 113 10.33 1.75 10.91
N ALA A 114 9.37 1.02 10.35
CA ALA A 114 8.60 1.53 9.22
C ALA A 114 7.15 1.06 9.19
N ILE A 115 6.32 1.86 8.52
CA ILE A 115 5.00 1.48 8.04
C ILE A 115 5.09 1.37 6.51
N ILE A 116 4.57 0.29 5.96
CA ILE A 116 4.61 0.00 4.53
C ILE A 116 3.21 -0.41 4.06
N ALA A 117 2.77 0.09 2.90
CA ALA A 117 1.49 -0.32 2.33
C ALA A 117 1.48 -0.19 0.81
N ASN A 118 0.96 -1.22 0.15
CA ASN A 118 0.83 -1.25 -1.29
C ASN A 118 -0.65 -1.23 -1.69
N HIS A 119 -1.08 -0.10 -2.23
CA HIS A 119 -2.41 0.14 -2.77
C HIS A 119 -3.53 -0.03 -1.73
N PRO A 120 -3.43 0.56 -0.52
CA PRO A 120 -4.38 0.26 0.55
C PRO A 120 -5.64 1.15 0.53
N LEU A 121 -5.59 2.34 -0.08
CA LEU A 121 -6.51 3.43 0.27
C LEU A 121 -7.90 3.28 -0.35
N ASP A 122 -7.98 2.81 -1.60
CA ASP A 122 -9.23 2.49 -2.27
C ASP A 122 -9.99 1.37 -1.58
N ASP A 123 -9.30 0.30 -1.17
CA ASP A 123 -9.89 -0.80 -0.41
C ASP A 123 -10.40 -0.33 0.96
N MET A 124 -9.64 0.54 1.64
CA MET A 124 -10.06 1.14 2.90
C MET A 124 -11.29 2.05 2.74
N ILE A 125 -11.37 2.84 1.67
CA ILE A 125 -12.53 3.69 1.35
C ILE A 125 -13.75 2.81 1.11
N ALA A 126 -13.64 1.83 0.20
CA ALA A 126 -14.73 0.93 -0.13
C ALA A 126 -15.24 0.20 1.12
N GLY A 127 -14.31 -0.34 1.92
CA GLY A 127 -14.67 -1.09 3.11
C GLY A 127 -15.39 -0.28 4.18
N LYS A 128 -14.93 0.94 4.44
CA LYS A 128 -15.59 1.84 5.39
C LYS A 128 -16.95 2.30 4.91
N TYR A 129 -17.08 2.61 3.62
CA TYR A 129 -18.37 3.00 3.07
C TYR A 129 -19.40 1.88 3.24
N LEU A 130 -18.98 0.63 2.98
CA LEU A 130 -19.82 -0.55 3.10
C LEU A 130 -20.22 -0.87 4.55
N ASP A 131 -19.29 -0.76 5.50
CA ASP A 131 -19.56 -0.89 6.94
C ASP A 131 -20.66 0.10 7.38
N LYS A 132 -20.59 1.36 6.93
CA LYS A 132 -21.56 2.39 7.29
C LYS A 132 -22.97 2.18 6.74
N ILE A 133 -23.09 1.44 5.65
CA ILE A 133 -24.39 1.08 5.06
C ILE A 133 -24.84 -0.34 5.45
N GLY A 134 -24.16 -0.98 6.41
CA GLY A 134 -24.51 -2.29 6.96
C GLY A 134 -24.26 -3.45 5.99
N PHE A 135 -23.27 -3.33 5.11
CA PHE A 135 -22.95 -4.33 4.11
C PHE A 135 -21.66 -5.09 4.51
N ASP A 136 -21.80 -6.06 5.42
CA ASP A 136 -20.68 -6.77 6.04
C ASP A 136 -19.99 -7.80 5.11
N GLU A 137 -20.68 -8.26 4.07
CA GLU A 137 -20.26 -9.42 3.26
C GLU A 137 -19.28 -9.11 2.11
N PHE A 138 -18.97 -7.83 1.86
CA PHE A 138 -18.21 -7.47 0.65
C PHE A 138 -16.81 -8.08 0.60
N PHE A 139 -16.04 -8.05 1.69
CA PHE A 139 -14.67 -8.58 1.63
C PHE A 139 -14.62 -10.10 1.59
N ASP A 140 -15.54 -10.78 2.27
CA ASP A 140 -15.53 -12.25 2.35
C ASP A 140 -16.02 -12.91 1.05
N ASP A 141 -16.87 -12.23 0.27
CA ASP A 141 -17.42 -12.74 -1.00
C ASP A 141 -16.79 -12.13 -2.27
N HIS A 142 -16.30 -10.88 -2.24
CA HIS A 142 -15.91 -10.16 -3.47
C HIS A 142 -14.47 -10.41 -3.93
N TYR A 143 -13.56 -10.79 -3.03
CA TYR A 143 -12.16 -11.11 -3.39
C TYR A 143 -12.01 -12.47 -4.06
N ASP A 144 -12.89 -13.43 -3.78
CA ASP A 144 -12.82 -14.77 -4.36
C ASP A 144 -13.28 -14.81 -5.83
N SER A 145 -14.08 -13.83 -6.25
CA SER A 145 -14.49 -13.65 -7.65
C SER A 145 -14.78 -12.18 -7.98
N VAL A 146 -13.72 -11.38 -8.16
CA VAL A 146 -13.86 -9.96 -8.48
C VAL A 146 -14.60 -9.80 -9.82
N SER A 147 -15.84 -9.32 -9.76
CA SER A 147 -16.65 -9.01 -10.95
C SER A 147 -16.49 -7.54 -11.33
N PRO A 148 -16.03 -7.22 -12.55
CA PRO A 148 -15.95 -5.83 -13.02
C PRO A 148 -17.25 -5.05 -12.88
N ASP A 149 -18.39 -5.68 -13.16
CA ASP A 149 -19.70 -5.04 -13.10
C ASP A 149 -20.11 -4.75 -11.66
N LYS A 150 -19.95 -5.72 -10.74
CA LYS A 150 -20.23 -5.51 -9.32
C LYS A 150 -19.32 -4.44 -8.71
N THR A 151 -18.03 -4.44 -9.07
CA THR A 151 -17.08 -3.41 -8.62
C THR A 151 -17.47 -2.03 -9.16
N ARG A 152 -17.87 -1.94 -10.43
CA ARG A 152 -18.32 -0.67 -11.03
C ARG A 152 -19.59 -0.16 -10.35
N GLU A 153 -20.55 -1.04 -10.07
CA GLU A 153 -21.79 -0.66 -9.41
C GLU A 153 -21.55 -0.20 -7.97
N LEU A 154 -20.66 -0.88 -7.24
CA LEU A 154 -20.22 -0.42 -5.92
C LEU A 154 -19.68 1.00 -6.00
N TRP A 155 -18.73 1.27 -6.88
CA TRP A 155 -18.10 2.59 -6.94
C TRP A 155 -19.08 3.67 -7.41
N ARG A 156 -20.02 3.35 -8.31
CA ARG A 156 -21.13 4.26 -8.63
C ARG A 156 -22.00 4.59 -7.43
N ARG A 157 -22.28 3.61 -6.57
CA ARG A 157 -23.02 3.82 -5.32
C ARG A 157 -22.23 4.65 -4.32
N ILE A 158 -20.93 4.42 -4.19
CA ILE A 158 -20.05 5.24 -3.35
C ILE A 158 -20.09 6.71 -3.84
N GLU A 159 -20.00 6.92 -5.15
CA GLU A 159 -20.00 8.27 -5.75
C GLU A 159 -21.37 8.95 -5.74
N SER A 160 -22.47 8.21 -5.63
CA SER A 160 -23.81 8.79 -5.55
C SER A 160 -24.10 9.46 -4.20
N ASP A 161 -23.25 9.27 -3.19
CA ASP A 161 -23.27 10.00 -1.93
C ASP A 161 -21.92 10.71 -1.65
N PRO A 162 -21.69 11.88 -2.27
CA PRO A 162 -20.43 12.62 -2.12
C PRO A 162 -20.13 13.03 -0.68
N SER A 163 -21.18 13.29 0.11
CA SER A 163 -21.03 13.71 1.52
C SER A 163 -20.45 12.58 2.37
N GLN A 164 -21.00 11.38 2.19
CA GLN A 164 -20.56 10.17 2.88
C GLN A 164 -19.18 9.71 2.40
N LEU A 165 -18.92 9.81 1.09
CA LEU A 165 -17.60 9.53 0.53
C LEU A 165 -16.53 10.47 1.12
N GLN A 166 -16.79 11.78 1.19
CA GLN A 166 -15.83 12.71 1.78
C GLN A 166 -15.60 12.43 3.28
N ALA A 167 -16.65 12.08 4.03
CA ALA A 167 -16.52 11.69 5.43
C ALA A 167 -15.65 10.41 5.59
N VAL A 168 -15.83 9.43 4.70
CA VAL A 168 -15.01 8.20 4.70
C VAL A 168 -13.55 8.50 4.36
N LYS A 169 -13.28 9.33 3.35
CA LYS A 169 -11.92 9.75 3.00
C LYS A 169 -11.21 10.40 4.20
N GLN A 170 -11.90 11.31 4.89
CA GLN A 170 -11.36 11.96 6.08
C GLN A 170 -11.05 10.94 7.19
N GLU A 171 -11.95 9.98 7.44
CA GLU A 171 -11.71 8.93 8.43
C GLU A 171 -10.52 8.04 8.09
N VAL A 172 -10.31 7.69 6.80
CA VAL A 172 -9.10 6.97 6.37
C VAL A 172 -7.86 7.80 6.68
N SER A 173 -7.85 9.08 6.29
CA SER A 173 -6.73 9.99 6.55
C SER A 173 -6.42 10.14 8.04
N ASP A 174 -7.44 10.22 8.89
CA ASP A 174 -7.29 10.37 10.34
C ASP A 174 -6.79 9.07 10.99
N GLU A 175 -7.17 7.90 10.48
CA GLU A 175 -6.62 6.62 10.94
C GLU A 175 -5.14 6.47 10.61
N TRP A 176 -4.71 6.93 9.43
CA TRP A 176 -3.29 7.02 9.11
C TRP A 176 -2.55 7.96 10.06
N ASN A 177 -3.12 9.15 10.35
CA ASN A 177 -2.53 10.08 11.32
C ASN A 177 -2.36 9.43 12.70
N GLN A 178 -3.42 8.79 13.22
CA GLN A 178 -3.39 8.09 14.51
C GLN A 178 -2.35 6.97 14.53
N LEU A 179 -2.23 6.20 13.45
CA LEU A 179 -1.21 5.15 13.33
C LEU A 179 0.19 5.76 13.43
N ILE A 180 0.45 6.85 12.71
CA ILE A 180 1.76 7.50 12.67
C ILE A 180 2.11 8.08 14.05
N GLU A 181 1.20 8.83 14.67
CA GLU A 181 1.37 9.38 16.01
C GLU A 181 1.59 8.29 17.06
N ARG A 182 0.82 7.19 17.00
CA ARG A 182 0.88 6.11 17.97
C ARG A 182 2.15 5.27 17.87
N THR A 183 2.62 5.02 16.64
CA THR A 183 3.73 4.07 16.38
C THR A 183 5.06 4.75 16.10
N ASN A 184 5.08 6.08 15.96
CA ASN A 184 6.25 6.92 15.76
C ASN A 184 7.31 6.29 14.82
N PRO A 185 6.94 6.01 13.55
CA PRO A 185 7.80 5.32 12.61
C PRO A 185 8.99 6.20 12.19
N CYS A 186 10.12 5.57 11.86
CA CYS A 186 11.24 6.29 11.21
C CYS A 186 11.00 6.48 9.71
N LEU A 187 10.24 5.59 9.09
CA LEU A 187 9.97 5.58 7.65
C LEU A 187 8.52 5.20 7.38
N ILE A 188 7.86 5.89 6.47
CA ILE A 188 6.55 5.50 5.95
C ILE A 188 6.66 5.41 4.44
N ILE A 189 6.14 4.33 3.87
CA ILE A 189 6.04 4.18 2.42
C ILE A 189 4.62 3.73 2.09
N ILE A 190 3.91 4.55 1.31
CA ILE A 190 2.58 4.21 0.78
C ILE A 190 2.65 4.32 -0.73
N SER A 191 2.34 3.24 -1.44
CA SER A 191 2.16 3.28 -2.89
C SER A 191 0.68 3.24 -3.23
N GLN A 192 0.17 4.12 -4.08
CA GLN A 192 -1.20 4.13 -4.59
C GLN A 192 -1.20 4.44 -6.09
N TYR A 193 -0.62 3.55 -6.89
CA TYR A 193 -0.62 3.62 -8.35
C TYR A 193 -1.97 3.20 -8.94
N GLU A 194 -2.18 3.45 -10.23
CA GLU A 194 -3.41 3.06 -10.93
C GLU A 194 -3.55 1.53 -10.99
N SER A 195 -4.71 1.00 -10.61
CA SER A 195 -4.95 -0.44 -10.66
C SER A 195 -5.14 -0.90 -12.11
N TYR A 196 -4.39 -1.91 -12.53
CA TYR A 196 -4.60 -2.56 -13.83
C TYR A 196 -6.04 -3.04 -13.98
N PHE A 197 -6.62 -3.61 -12.92
CA PHE A 197 -7.99 -4.09 -12.96
C PHE A 197 -8.98 -2.94 -13.22
N PHE A 198 -8.83 -1.81 -12.54
CA PHE A 198 -9.71 -0.65 -12.75
C PHE A 198 -9.54 -0.05 -14.14
N ARG A 199 -8.30 0.14 -14.58
CA ARG A 199 -7.99 0.66 -15.92
C ARG A 199 -8.54 -0.24 -17.02
N SER A 200 -8.26 -1.54 -16.98
CA SER A 200 -8.72 -2.50 -17.99
C SER A 200 -10.23 -2.69 -18.03
N ASN A 201 -10.94 -2.32 -16.96
CA ASN A 201 -12.40 -2.43 -16.87
C ASN A 201 -13.13 -1.07 -16.90
N ASN A 202 -12.41 0.02 -17.18
CA ASN A 202 -12.92 1.39 -17.22
C ASN A 202 -13.66 1.80 -15.93
N ILE A 203 -13.00 1.64 -14.78
CA ILE A 203 -13.50 2.02 -13.45
C ILE A 203 -12.55 3.11 -12.89
N PRO A 204 -12.62 4.37 -13.33
CA PRO A 204 -11.56 5.36 -13.06
C PRO A 204 -11.59 5.98 -11.65
N SER A 205 -12.75 5.98 -11.00
CA SER A 205 -13.01 6.69 -9.74
C SER A 205 -12.24 6.21 -8.49
N PRO A 206 -12.00 4.90 -8.28
CA PRO A 206 -11.30 4.40 -7.09
C PRO A 206 -9.92 5.04 -6.94
N ASP A 207 -9.15 5.03 -8.03
CA ASP A 207 -7.77 5.52 -8.05
C ASP A 207 -7.67 7.02 -7.84
N LYS A 208 -8.71 7.78 -8.22
CA LYS A 208 -8.81 9.21 -7.93
C LYS A 208 -9.02 9.45 -6.43
N HIS A 209 -10.01 8.81 -5.83
CA HIS A 209 -10.34 9.02 -4.42
C HIS A 209 -9.25 8.54 -3.47
N ALA A 210 -8.60 7.42 -3.81
CA ALA A 210 -7.44 6.93 -3.10
C ALA A 210 -6.26 7.92 -3.17
N PHE A 211 -6.04 8.54 -4.33
CA PHE A 211 -4.99 9.54 -4.50
C PHE A 211 -5.26 10.83 -3.75
N ASP A 212 -6.52 11.27 -3.66
CA ASP A 212 -6.90 12.41 -2.84
C ASP A 212 -6.49 12.18 -1.38
N VAL A 213 -6.78 11.00 -0.83
CA VAL A 213 -6.39 10.64 0.55
C VAL A 213 -4.87 10.58 0.70
N LEU A 214 -4.15 10.03 -0.28
CA LEU A 214 -2.68 10.03 -0.27
C LEU A 214 -2.14 11.47 -0.21
N ASN A 215 -2.72 12.39 -0.98
CA ASN A 215 -2.34 13.80 -0.98
C ASN A 215 -2.68 14.50 0.33
N GLU A 216 -3.80 14.18 0.97
CA GLU A 216 -4.14 14.70 2.30
C GLU A 216 -3.08 14.29 3.34
N ILE A 217 -2.66 13.02 3.32
CA ILE A 217 -1.57 12.53 4.20
C ILE A 217 -0.25 13.25 3.86
N ARG A 218 0.09 13.35 2.56
CA ARG A 218 1.29 14.06 2.08
C ARG A 218 1.34 15.50 2.58
N ILE A 219 0.27 16.27 2.40
CA ILE A 219 0.21 17.67 2.81
C ILE A 219 0.45 17.80 4.32
N ARG A 220 -0.16 16.92 5.11
CA ARG A 220 -0.02 16.90 6.57
C ARG A 220 1.43 16.68 7.02
N TYR A 221 2.20 15.86 6.29
CA TYR A 221 3.59 15.52 6.60
C TYR A 221 4.60 16.07 5.57
N SER A 222 4.27 17.18 4.91
CA SER A 222 5.06 17.72 3.80
C SER A 222 6.52 18.04 4.15
N ASN A 223 6.79 18.44 5.39
CA ASN A 223 8.16 18.71 5.89
C ASN A 223 9.03 17.45 6.00
N SER A 224 8.41 16.27 5.95
CA SER A 224 9.06 14.96 6.10
C SER A 224 9.05 14.17 4.80
N GLU A 225 8.47 14.71 3.71
CA GLU A 225 8.44 14.04 2.42
C GLU A 225 9.82 14.01 1.80
N SER A 226 10.27 12.80 1.47
CA SER A 226 11.57 12.58 0.87
C SER A 226 11.46 12.58 -0.64
N ASN A 227 12.39 13.29 -1.30
CA ASN A 227 12.55 13.20 -2.75
C ASN A 227 13.12 11.82 -3.09
N ILE A 228 12.26 10.91 -3.51
CA ILE A 228 12.68 9.61 -4.00
C ILE A 228 12.89 9.67 -5.51
N CYS A 229 14.06 9.19 -5.97
CA CYS A 229 14.33 9.05 -7.40
C CYS A 229 13.65 7.75 -7.90
N LEU A 230 12.35 7.81 -8.15
CA LEU A 230 11.58 6.69 -8.71
C LEU A 230 11.31 6.86 -10.20
N GLU A 231 11.68 7.99 -10.81
CA GLU A 231 11.43 8.32 -12.21
C GLU A 231 11.99 7.26 -13.18
N GLU A 232 13.09 6.61 -12.79
CA GLU A 232 13.69 5.51 -13.56
C GLU A 232 12.90 4.19 -13.48
N TYR A 233 11.97 4.08 -12.52
CA TYR A 233 11.35 2.82 -12.14
C TYR A 233 9.83 2.83 -12.24
N VAL A 234 9.18 3.98 -12.11
CA VAL A 234 7.72 4.11 -12.12
C VAL A 234 7.29 5.29 -12.98
N GLU A 235 6.21 5.12 -13.74
CA GLU A 235 5.70 6.17 -14.63
C GLU A 235 5.19 7.41 -13.88
N ASN A 236 4.73 7.24 -12.63
CA ASN A 236 4.18 8.33 -11.84
C ASN A 236 4.69 8.30 -10.39
N PRO A 237 5.85 8.93 -10.10
CA PRO A 237 6.42 8.97 -8.75
C PRO A 237 5.49 9.59 -7.70
N SER A 238 4.62 10.54 -8.08
CA SER A 238 3.68 11.18 -7.15
C SER A 238 2.68 10.21 -6.52
N ARG A 239 2.51 9.02 -7.10
CA ARG A 239 1.68 7.93 -6.58
C ARG A 239 2.37 7.15 -5.46
N TRP A 240 3.60 7.52 -5.12
CA TRP A 240 4.35 7.00 -3.98
C TRP A 240 4.54 8.13 -2.98
N LEU A 241 4.26 7.83 -1.72
CA LEU A 241 4.54 8.71 -0.61
C LEU A 241 5.63 8.06 0.24
N VAL A 242 6.74 8.75 0.41
CA VAL A 242 7.83 8.34 1.28
C VAL A 242 8.08 9.44 2.30
N LEU A 243 7.93 9.12 3.58
CA LEU A 243 8.13 10.05 4.68
C LEU A 243 9.25 9.56 5.59
N GLU A 244 10.23 10.41 5.87
CA GLU A 244 11.30 10.14 6.83
C GLU A 244 11.06 10.92 8.13
N ASN A 245 11.03 10.20 9.26
CA ASN A 245 10.82 10.76 10.58
C ASN A 245 9.64 11.77 10.65
N PRO A 246 8.41 11.35 10.31
CA PRO A 246 7.23 12.21 10.16
C PRO A 246 6.83 13.05 11.39
N LEU A 247 7.39 12.75 12.57
CA LEU A 247 7.07 13.44 13.83
C LEU A 247 8.26 14.24 14.40
N LYS A 248 9.35 14.40 13.65
CA LYS A 248 10.52 15.20 14.06
C LYS A 248 10.48 16.64 13.58
#